data_AF-A0A933IIA7-F1
#
_entry.id   AF-A0A933IIA7-F1
#
_cell.length_a   1.000
_cell.length_b   1.000
_cell.length_c   1.000
_cell.angle_alpha   90.00
_cell.angle_beta   90.00
_cell.angle_gamma   90.00
#
_symmetry.space_group_name_H-M   'P 1'
#
loop_
_entity.id
_entity.type
_entity.pdbx_description
1 polymer ?
#
loop_
_entity_poly.entity_id
_entity_poly.type
_entity_poly.pdbx_seq_one_letter_code
_entity_poly.pdbx_strand_id
1 'polypeptide(L)'
;MRHPTCREVSLSSLSEYLDATLSPEVTAELERHLAGCKLCVAYLNTYKKSRELAGQTFPLAMPEEMKAHLRQFLLEQLAKG
;
A
#
# COMPACT_ATOMS: atom_id res chain seq x y z
N MET A 1 13.27 22.10 -6.14
CA MET A 1 12.15 21.38 -5.52
C MET A 1 11.15 21.06 -6.61
N ARG A 2 11.15 19.82 -7.09
CA ARG A 2 10.07 19.31 -7.94
C ARG A 2 8.87 19.07 -7.01
N HIS A 3 7.67 19.39 -7.47
CA HIS A 3 6.41 19.03 -6.82
C HIS A 3 5.72 18.08 -7.80
N PRO A 4 5.02 17.01 -7.34
CA PRO A 4 4.41 16.08 -8.26
C PRO A 4 3.24 16.84 -8.85
N THR A 5 3.28 17.06 -10.15
CA THR A 5 2.10 17.55 -10.86
C THR A 5 1.02 16.47 -10.79
N CYS A 6 -0.27 16.82 -10.95
CA CYS A 6 -1.34 15.82 -10.96
C CYS A 6 -1.09 14.69 -11.99
N ARG A 7 -0.31 14.97 -13.04
CA ARG A 7 0.09 14.01 -14.08
C ARG A 7 1.21 13.07 -13.64
N GLU A 8 2.07 13.50 -12.72
CA GLU A 8 3.15 12.69 -12.13
C GLU A 8 2.64 11.80 -10.99
N VAL A 9 1.47 12.09 -10.41
CA VAL A 9 0.72 11.16 -9.55
C VAL A 9 0.15 10.03 -10.43
N SER A 10 1.02 9.12 -10.83
CA SER A 10 0.67 7.94 -11.61
C SER A 10 0.10 6.82 -10.72
N LEU A 11 -0.54 5.82 -11.34
CA LEU A 11 -1.05 4.63 -10.62
C LEU A 11 0.06 3.88 -9.87
N SER A 12 1.28 3.81 -10.40
CA SER A 12 2.39 3.14 -9.72
C SER A 12 2.79 3.90 -8.46
N SER A 13 2.88 5.22 -8.52
CA SER A 13 3.19 6.07 -7.35
C SER A 13 2.15 5.94 -6.24
N LEU A 14 0.86 5.79 -6.59
CA LEU A 14 -0.20 5.57 -5.59
C LEU A 14 -0.20 4.15 -5.01
N SER A 15 0.15 3.14 -5.82
CA SER A 15 0.37 1.79 -5.30
C SER A 15 1.51 1.79 -4.30
N GLU A 16 2.67 2.32 -4.69
CA GLU A 16 3.88 2.42 -3.86
C GLU A 16 3.63 3.24 -2.59
N TYR A 17 2.86 4.33 -2.69
CA TYR A 17 2.45 5.12 -1.52
C TYR A 17 1.63 4.30 -0.53
N LEU A 18 0.64 3.55 -1.01
CA LEU A 18 -0.20 2.71 -0.17
C LEU A 18 0.54 1.49 0.39
N ASP A 19 1.54 0.99 -0.34
CA ASP A 19 2.40 -0.13 0.07
C ASP A 19 3.57 0.35 0.95
N ALA A 20 3.66 1.66 1.23
CA ALA A 20 4.71 2.31 2.01
C ALA A 20 6.13 2.04 1.48
N THR A 21 6.28 1.91 0.16
CA THR A 21 7.56 1.63 -0.52
C THR A 21 8.21 2.85 -1.16
N LEU A 22 7.52 4.00 -1.17
CA LEU A 22 8.09 5.28 -1.61
C LEU A 22 9.21 5.74 -0.66
N SER A 23 10.20 6.43 -1.23
CA SER A 23 11.21 7.11 -0.40
C SER A 23 10.54 8.20 0.45
N PRO A 24 11.09 8.51 1.64
CA PRO A 24 10.51 9.52 2.53
C PRO A 24 10.35 10.90 1.86
N GLU A 25 11.29 11.27 1.00
CA GLU A 25 11.26 12.52 0.24
C GLU A 25 10.04 12.57 -0.70
N VAL A 26 9.82 11.50 -1.48
CA VAL A 26 8.72 11.40 -2.44
C VAL A 26 7.37 11.31 -1.70
N THR A 27 7.31 10.60 -0.59
CA THR A 27 6.12 10.53 0.27
C THR A 27 5.70 11.92 0.76
N ALA A 28 6.64 12.70 1.30
CA ALA A 28 6.36 14.07 1.76
C ALA A 28 5.94 15.00 0.61
N GLU A 29 6.51 14.82 -0.58
CA GLU A 29 6.13 15.56 -1.78
C GLU A 29 4.68 15.27 -2.20
N LEU A 30 4.31 14.00 -2.21
CA LEU A 30 2.97 13.53 -2.55
C LEU A 30 1.92 13.98 -1.52
N GLU A 31 2.24 13.92 -0.23
CA GLU A 31 1.34 14.40 0.83
C GLU A 31 1.06 15.91 0.72
N ARG A 32 2.09 16.71 0.41
CA ARG A 32 1.90 18.15 0.12
C ARG A 32 0.96 18.37 -1.06
N HIS A 33 1.08 17.57 -2.11
CA HIS A 33 0.18 17.65 -3.26
C HIS A 33 -1.26 17.29 -2.89
N LEU A 34 -1.45 16.17 -2.18
CA LEU A 34 -2.76 15.69 -1.75
C LEU A 34 -3.47 16.67 -0.81
N ALA A 35 -2.73 17.41 0.01
CA ALA A 35 -3.29 18.47 0.85
C ALA A 35 -3.93 19.61 0.04
N GLY A 36 -3.47 19.88 -1.18
CA GLY A 36 -3.96 20.97 -2.04
C GLY A 36 -4.87 20.55 -3.20
N CYS A 37 -4.90 19.27 -3.57
CA CYS A 37 -5.53 18.80 -4.80
C CYS A 37 -6.70 17.85 -4.56
N LYS A 38 -7.94 18.39 -4.60
CA LYS A 38 -9.18 17.60 -4.44
C LYS A 38 -9.33 16.46 -5.45
N LEU A 39 -8.85 16.66 -6.68
CA LEU A 39 -8.93 15.64 -7.75
C LEU A 39 -8.07 14.43 -7.41
N CYS A 40 -6.82 14.65 -6.97
CA CYS A 40 -5.92 13.55 -6.61
C CYS A 40 -6.37 12.84 -5.32
N VAL A 41 -6.96 13.56 -4.37
CA VAL A 41 -7.62 12.94 -3.21
C VAL A 41 -8.77 12.03 -3.64
N ALA A 42 -9.66 12.51 -4.52
CA ALA A 42 -10.75 11.71 -5.05
C ALA A 42 -10.24 10.46 -5.81
N TYR A 43 -9.19 10.62 -6.61
CA TYR A 43 -8.56 9.52 -7.34
C TYR A 43 -7.93 8.49 -6.40
N LEU A 44 -7.19 8.92 -5.36
CA LEU A 44 -6.64 8.04 -4.34
C LEU A 44 -7.73 7.25 -3.62
N ASN A 45 -8.85 7.89 -3.28
CA ASN A 45 -9.98 7.21 -2.64
C ASN A 45 -10.60 6.15 -3.56
N THR A 46 -10.80 6.46 -4.84
CA THR A 46 -11.27 5.49 -5.84
C THR A 46 -10.30 4.32 -5.95
N TYR A 47 -8.99 4.59 -6.03
CA TYR A 47 -7.98 3.54 -6.14
C TYR A 47 -7.94 2.63 -4.90
N LYS A 48 -8.03 3.19 -3.69
CA LYS A 48 -8.18 2.43 -2.44
C LYS A 48 -9.40 1.51 -2.50
N LYS A 49 -10.54 2.02 -2.97
CA LYS A 49 -11.77 1.22 -3.09
C LYS A 49 -11.64 0.10 -4.11
N SER A 50 -11.01 0.36 -5.26
CA SER A 50 -10.72 -0.66 -6.26
C SER A 50 -9.83 -1.77 -5.72
N ARG A 51 -8.78 -1.44 -4.95
CA ARG A 51 -7.91 -2.43 -4.29
C ARG A 51 -8.67 -3.29 -3.27
N GLU A 52 -9.52 -2.66 -2.46
CA GLU A 52 -10.38 -3.36 -1.49
C GLU A 52 -11.29 -4.39 -2.19
N LEU A 53 -12.01 -3.96 -3.23
CA LEU A 53 -12.91 -4.82 -4.01
C LEU A 53 -12.16 -5.97 -4.69
N ALA A 54 -10.98 -5.70 -5.26
CA ALA A 54 -10.13 -6.73 -5.84
C ALA A 54 -9.68 -7.78 -4.79
N GLY A 55 -9.28 -7.33 -3.60
CA GLY A 55 -8.90 -8.22 -2.49
C GLY A 55 -10.07 -9.05 -1.95
N GLN A 56 -11.29 -8.51 -1.94
CA GLN A 56 -12.50 -9.23 -1.51
C GLN A 56 -12.94 -10.33 -2.48
N THR A 57 -12.59 -10.21 -3.76
CA THR A 57 -12.98 -11.18 -4.81
C THR A 57 -12.10 -12.44 -4.77
N PHE A 58 -10.92 -12.37 -4.16
CA PHE A 58 -10.02 -13.50 -3.94
C PHE A 58 -9.77 -13.75 -2.46
N PRO A 59 -10.76 -14.23 -1.69
CA PRO A 59 -10.50 -14.77 -0.37
C PRO A 59 -9.81 -16.13 -0.56
N LEU A 60 -8.53 -16.11 -0.95
CA LEU A 60 -7.66 -17.26 -0.80
C LEU A 60 -7.37 -17.36 0.69
N ALA A 61 -8.30 -17.98 1.42
CA ALA A 61 -8.06 -18.36 2.80
C ALA A 61 -6.75 -19.15 2.81
N MET A 62 -5.77 -18.70 3.59
CA MET A 62 -4.50 -19.41 3.72
C MET A 62 -4.80 -20.86 4.13
N PRO A 63 -4.29 -21.87 3.40
CA PRO A 63 -4.49 -23.27 3.78
C PRO A 63 -4.02 -23.54 5.21
N GLU A 64 -4.72 -24.41 5.94
CA GLU A 64 -4.40 -24.69 7.35
C GLU A 64 -2.98 -25.24 7.53
N GLU A 65 -2.48 -26.02 6.57
CA GLU A 65 -1.08 -26.48 6.54
C GLU A 65 -0.09 -25.30 6.54
N MET A 66 -0.34 -24.32 5.68
CA MET A 66 0.52 -23.14 5.57
C MET A 66 0.47 -22.30 6.87
N LYS A 67 -0.70 -22.17 7.50
CA LYS A 67 -0.84 -21.52 8.82
C LYS A 67 -0.05 -22.26 9.89
N ALA A 68 -0.08 -23.59 9.89
CA ALA A 68 0.65 -24.41 10.85
C ALA A 68 2.17 -24.23 10.68
N HIS A 69 2.67 -24.33 9.46
CA HIS A 69 4.10 -24.11 9.15
C HIS A 69 4.56 -22.70 9.54
N LEU A 70 3.76 -21.68 9.22
CA LEU A 70 4.09 -20.29 9.56
C LEU A 70 4.14 -20.08 11.08
N ARG A 71 3.17 -20.62 11.83
CA ARG A 71 3.17 -20.54 13.31
C ARG A 71 4.42 -21.19 13.90
N GLN A 72 4.77 -22.38 13.44
CA GLN A 72 5.96 -23.08 13.91
C GLN A 72 7.22 -22.26 13.63
N PHE A 73 7.37 -21.76 12.40
CA PHE A 73 8.51 -20.92 12.02
C PHE A 73 8.62 -19.68 12.91
N LEU A 74 7.52 -18.96 13.14
CA LEU A 74 7.51 -17.75 13.97
C LEU A 74 7.88 -18.05 15.44
N LEU A 75 7.37 -19.15 16.02
CA LEU A 75 7.73 -19.58 17.37
C LEU A 75 9.23 -19.88 17.47
N GLU A 76 9.80 -20.54 16.47
CA GLU A 76 11.24 -20.83 16.44
C GLU A 76 12.10 -19.56 16.31
N GLN A 77 11.66 -18.55 15.57
CA GLN A 77 12.40 -17.28 15.45
C GLN A 77 12.31 -16.45 16.73
N LEU A 78 11.15 -16.41 17.38
CA LEU A 78 10.96 -15.68 18.64
C LEU A 78 11.72 -16.32 19.80
N ALA A 79 11.93 -17.64 19.78
CA ALA A 79 12.74 -18.33 20.78
C ALA A 79 14.26 -18.14 20.61
N LYS A 80 14.70 -17.62 19.45
CA LYS A 80 16.12 -17.38 19.11
C LYS A 80 16.55 -15.93 19.31
N GLY A 81 15.62 -15.01 19.55
CA GLY A 81 15.89 -13.59 19.89
C GLY A 81 15.81 -13.35 21.39
#